data_AF-A0A523RTV8-F1
#
_entry.id   AF-A0A523RTV8-F1
#
_cell.length_a   1.000
_cell.length_b   1.000
_cell.length_c   1.000
_cell.angle_alpha   90.00
_cell.angle_beta   90.00
_cell.angle_gamma   90.00
#
_symmetry.space_group_name_H-M   'P 1'
#
loop_
_entity.id
_entity.type
_entity.pdbx_description
1 polymer ?
#
loop_
_entity_poly.entity_id
_entity_poly.type
_entity_poly.pdbx_seq_one_letter_code
_entity_poly.pdbx_strand_id
1 'polypeptide(L)'
;MQNLDVLKTKTFSRYYSIMTNAVLGLSLVFSLLGILGNLAIQNIAGILVILGIGFLVGQILLVLNLVNKSDKMGWILVRFAYGTLFVVILGLLSIVGGNVVASFYLLGGNSLQAIVLFSSVGITSITSFGICLSGTCFHTLSIEHVWNV
;
A
#
# COMPACT_ATOMS: atom_id res chain seq x y z
N MET A 1 23.86 4.77 -15.30
CA MET A 1 22.82 3.89 -15.89
C MET A 1 22.62 2.63 -15.06
N GLN A 2 23.65 1.80 -14.83
CA GLN A 2 23.64 0.55 -14.03
C GLN A 2 22.55 0.40 -12.94
N ASN A 3 22.39 1.35 -12.00
CA ASN A 3 21.36 1.27 -10.95
C ASN A 3 19.92 1.08 -11.50
N LEU A 4 19.61 1.72 -12.63
CA LEU A 4 18.31 1.65 -13.30
C LEU A 4 18.06 0.26 -13.93
N ASP A 5 19.13 -0.45 -14.28
CA ASP A 5 19.05 -1.81 -14.83
C ASP A 5 18.99 -2.86 -13.71
N VAL A 6 19.61 -2.60 -12.55
CA VAL A 6 19.38 -3.38 -11.30
C VAL A 6 17.91 -3.29 -10.88
N LEU A 7 17.30 -2.11 -10.94
CA LEU A 7 15.87 -1.86 -10.67
C LEU A 7 14.92 -2.62 -11.62
N LYS A 8 15.36 -2.95 -12.85
CA LYS A 8 14.63 -3.81 -13.78
C LYS A 8 14.78 -5.31 -13.51
N THR A 9 15.68 -5.74 -12.62
CA THR A 9 15.89 -7.18 -12.41
C THR A 9 14.68 -7.85 -11.76
N LYS A 10 14.29 -9.00 -12.31
CA LYS A 10 13.25 -9.89 -11.78
C LYS A 10 13.45 -10.21 -10.29
N THR A 11 14.71 -10.32 -9.88
CA THR A 11 15.12 -10.53 -8.48
C THR A 11 14.78 -9.34 -7.59
N PHE A 12 15.20 -8.13 -7.97
CA PHE A 12 14.88 -6.91 -7.20
C PHE A 12 13.37 -6.70 -7.07
N SER A 13 12.63 -6.78 -8.18
CA SER A 13 11.19 -6.53 -8.16
C SER A 13 10.41 -7.58 -7.34
N ARG A 14 10.79 -8.87 -7.39
CA ARG A 14 10.22 -9.90 -6.52
C ARG A 14 10.48 -9.64 -5.04
N TYR A 15 11.71 -9.31 -4.65
CA TYR A 15 12.01 -8.96 -3.25
C TYR A 15 11.28 -7.70 -2.80
N TYR A 16 11.17 -6.68 -3.67
CA TYR A 16 10.41 -5.47 -3.38
C TYR A 16 8.91 -5.76 -3.15
N SER A 17 8.33 -6.64 -3.96
CA SER A 17 6.94 -7.10 -3.80
C SER A 17 6.75 -7.86 -2.48
N ILE A 18 7.64 -8.82 -2.17
CA ILE A 18 7.60 -9.58 -0.91
C ILE A 18 7.74 -8.65 0.29
N MET A 19 8.66 -7.69 0.24
CA MET A 19 8.86 -6.69 1.31
C MET A 19 7.62 -5.81 1.49
N THR A 20 7.02 -5.33 0.40
CA THR A 20 5.79 -4.53 0.44
C THR A 20 4.63 -5.32 1.06
N ASN A 21 4.48 -6.61 0.70
CA ASN A 21 3.50 -7.50 1.34
C ASN A 21 3.79 -7.72 2.83
N ALA A 22 5.05 -7.96 3.20
CA ALA A 22 5.44 -8.16 4.59
C ALA A 22 5.17 -6.92 5.45
N VAL A 23 5.51 -5.72 4.97
CA VAL A 23 5.29 -4.45 5.70
C VAL A 23 3.80 -4.11 5.79
N LEU A 24 3.00 -4.32 4.74
CA LEU A 24 1.54 -4.10 4.78
C LEU A 24 0.80 -5.15 5.63
N GLY A 25 1.28 -6.40 5.66
CA GLY A 25 0.75 -7.44 6.54
C GLY A 25 1.10 -7.18 8.01
N LEU A 26 2.35 -6.77 8.29
CA LEU A 26 2.78 -6.37 9.63
C LEU A 26 2.04 -5.12 10.10
N SER A 27 1.81 -4.12 9.25
CA SER A 27 1.06 -2.92 9.64
C SER A 27 -0.38 -3.26 10.05
N LEU A 28 -1.07 -4.15 9.32
CA LEU A 28 -2.37 -4.68 9.73
C LEU A 28 -2.33 -5.39 11.09
N VAL A 29 -1.38 -6.32 11.29
CA VAL A 29 -1.26 -7.06 12.56
C VAL A 29 -0.96 -6.14 13.74
N PHE A 30 -0.03 -5.20 13.59
CA PHE A 30 0.30 -4.22 14.63
C PHE A 30 -0.83 -3.20 14.85
N SER A 31 -1.59 -2.80 13.82
CA SER A 31 -2.79 -1.98 14.01
C SER A 31 -3.87 -2.71 14.81
N LEU A 32 -4.11 -4.00 14.54
CA LEU A 32 -5.06 -4.81 15.31
C LEU A 32 -4.61 -4.98 16.78
N LEU A 33 -3.33 -5.28 17.01
CA LEU A 33 -2.78 -5.36 18.36
C LEU A 33 -2.75 -3.99 19.07
N GLY A 34 -2.63 -2.89 18.33
CA GLY A 34 -2.68 -1.52 18.87
C GLY A 34 -4.03 -1.14 19.49
N ILE A 35 -5.12 -1.81 19.11
CA ILE A 35 -6.45 -1.63 19.72
C ILE A 35 -6.45 -2.05 21.21
N LEU A 36 -5.51 -2.91 21.63
CA LEU A 36 -5.33 -3.33 23.03
C LEU A 36 -4.71 -2.24 23.93
N GLY A 37 -4.58 -0.99 23.45
CA GLY A 37 -4.24 0.18 24.26
C GLY A 37 -2.75 0.37 24.58
N ASN A 38 -1.85 -0.49 24.09
CA ASN A 38 -0.41 -0.35 24.32
C ASN A 38 0.20 0.71 23.39
N LEU A 39 0.57 1.87 23.96
CA LEU A 39 1.22 3.00 23.28
C LEU A 39 2.45 2.60 22.44
N ALA A 40 3.27 1.65 22.90
CA ALA A 40 4.44 1.21 22.14
C ALA A 40 4.02 0.46 20.86
N ILE A 41 3.00 -0.39 20.95
CA ILE A 41 2.45 -1.13 19.80
C ILE A 41 1.78 -0.17 18.82
N GLN A 42 1.04 0.83 19.32
CA GLN A 42 0.41 1.88 18.49
C GLN A 42 1.45 2.71 17.71
N ASN A 43 2.55 3.11 18.36
CA ASN A 43 3.64 3.83 17.69
C ASN A 43 4.33 2.97 16.62
N ILE A 44 4.58 1.69 16.91
CA ILE A 44 5.15 0.74 15.92
C ILE A 44 4.18 0.55 14.74
N ALA A 45 2.87 0.42 15.01
CA ALA A 45 1.84 0.33 13.97
C ALA A 45 1.84 1.57 13.06
N GLY A 46 1.90 2.77 13.63
CA GLY A 46 1.97 4.03 12.86
C GLY A 46 3.20 4.09 11.94
N ILE A 47 4.37 3.71 12.45
CA ILE A 47 5.61 3.64 11.66
C ILE A 47 5.47 2.61 10.52
N LEU A 48 4.93 1.42 10.81
CA LEU A 48 4.70 0.37 9.80
C LEU A 48 3.69 0.78 8.73
N VAL A 49 2.63 1.53 9.07
CA VAL A 49 1.67 2.09 8.11
C VAL A 49 2.36 3.11 7.19
N ILE A 50 3.14 4.04 7.74
CA ILE A 50 3.87 5.06 6.94
C ILE A 50 4.87 4.39 6.00
N LEU A 51 5.67 3.44 6.51
CA LEU A 51 6.62 2.68 5.68
C LEU A 51 5.89 1.86 4.60
N GLY A 52 4.79 1.19 4.95
CA GLY A 52 3.98 0.40 4.01
C GLY A 52 3.40 1.23 2.88
N ILE A 53 2.92 2.44 3.17
CA ILE A 53 2.47 3.41 2.15
C ILE A 53 3.64 3.83 1.26
N GLY A 54 4.81 4.11 1.83
CA GLY A 54 6.02 4.46 1.07
C GLY A 54 6.46 3.34 0.11
N PHE A 55 6.52 2.10 0.59
CA PHE A 55 6.79 0.92 -0.25
C PHE A 55 5.71 0.71 -1.32
N LEU A 56 4.43 0.88 -0.99
CA LEU A 56 3.33 0.74 -1.94
C LEU A 56 3.40 1.78 -3.07
N VAL A 57 3.65 3.06 -2.75
CA VAL A 57 3.85 4.12 -3.75
C VAL A 57 5.07 3.82 -4.62
N GLY A 58 6.16 3.34 -4.03
CA GLY A 58 7.33 2.87 -4.77
C GLY A 58 6.99 1.73 -5.74
N GLN A 59 6.22 0.73 -5.31
CA GLN A 59 5.79 -0.38 -6.15
C GLN A 59 4.89 0.09 -7.32
N ILE A 60 3.95 1.01 -7.06
CA ILE A 60 3.13 1.63 -8.11
C ILE A 60 4.02 2.35 -9.13
N LEU A 61 5.00 3.14 -8.69
CA LEU A 61 5.93 3.84 -9.57
C LEU A 61 6.79 2.88 -10.41
N LEU A 62 7.22 1.74 -9.85
CA LEU A 62 7.93 0.70 -10.60
C LEU A 62 7.03 0.10 -11.70
N VAL A 63 5.78 -0.25 -11.37
CA VAL A 63 4.81 -0.77 -12.36
C VAL A 63 4.56 0.24 -13.48
N LEU A 64 4.32 1.51 -13.14
CA LEU A 64 3.98 2.54 -14.14
C LEU A 64 5.14 2.89 -15.08
N ASN A 65 6.40 2.68 -14.67
CA ASN A 65 7.60 3.04 -15.45
C ASN A 65 8.30 1.85 -16.12
N LEU A 66 8.21 0.62 -15.60
CA LEU A 66 9.00 -0.52 -16.07
C LEU A 66 8.20 -1.58 -16.84
N VAL A 67 6.88 -1.67 -16.65
CA VAL A 67 6.04 -2.70 -17.28
C VAL A 67 5.74 -2.36 -18.74
N ASN A 68 5.75 -3.37 -19.61
CA ASN A 68 5.53 -3.16 -21.03
C ASN A 68 4.06 -2.80 -21.31
N LYS A 69 3.85 -1.70 -22.05
CA LYS A 69 2.52 -1.17 -22.37
C LYS A 69 1.98 -1.66 -23.73
N SER A 70 2.75 -2.41 -24.53
CA SER A 70 2.20 -3.14 -25.68
C SER A 70 1.44 -4.40 -25.26
N ASP A 71 1.87 -5.03 -24.16
CA ASP A 71 1.44 -6.38 -23.82
C ASP A 71 0.15 -6.36 -23.01
N LYS A 72 -0.83 -7.19 -23.41
CA LYS A 72 -2.16 -7.21 -22.78
C LYS A 72 -2.09 -7.31 -21.24
N MET A 73 -1.18 -8.12 -20.70
CA MET A 73 -1.00 -8.30 -19.25
C MET A 73 -0.40 -7.08 -18.54
N GLY A 74 0.46 -6.30 -19.19
CA GLY A 74 0.85 -4.97 -18.71
C GLY A 74 -0.27 -3.94 -18.88
N TRP A 75 -1.13 -4.14 -19.88
CA TRP A 75 -2.12 -3.15 -20.38
C TRP A 75 -3.69 -2.92 -19.71
N ILE A 76 -3.47 -4.02 -18.83
CA ILE A 76 -4.02 -4.67 -17.56
C ILE A 76 -3.32 -4.13 -16.29
N LEU A 77 -2.09 -4.55 -15.99
CA LEU A 77 -1.43 -4.28 -14.69
C LEU A 77 -1.29 -2.78 -14.40
N VAL A 78 -1.11 -1.96 -15.44
CA VAL A 78 -1.03 -0.50 -15.33
C VAL A 78 -2.34 0.14 -14.85
N ARG A 79 -3.55 -0.30 -15.27
CA ARG A 79 -4.80 0.22 -14.66
C ARG A 79 -4.96 -0.27 -13.23
N PHE A 80 -4.47 -1.47 -12.90
CA PHE A 80 -4.53 -1.94 -11.52
C PHE A 80 -3.66 -1.10 -10.60
N ALA A 81 -2.45 -0.72 -11.03
CA ALA A 81 -1.60 0.24 -10.32
C ALA A 81 -2.25 1.64 -10.20
N TYR A 82 -2.88 2.16 -11.26
CA TYR A 82 -3.65 3.43 -11.18
C TYR A 82 -4.85 3.33 -10.23
N GLY A 83 -5.59 2.21 -10.24
CA GLY A 83 -6.70 1.96 -9.32
C GLY A 83 -6.24 1.88 -7.86
N THR A 84 -5.14 1.18 -7.59
CA THR A 84 -4.51 1.15 -6.27
C THR A 84 -4.03 2.54 -5.84
N LEU A 85 -3.45 3.35 -6.73
CA LEU A 85 -3.06 4.73 -6.43
C LEU A 85 -4.27 5.62 -6.09
N PHE A 86 -5.40 5.45 -6.80
CA PHE A 86 -6.65 6.14 -6.49
C PHE A 86 -7.21 5.72 -5.11
N VAL A 87 -7.18 4.42 -4.78
CA VAL A 87 -7.54 3.93 -3.43
C VAL A 87 -6.60 4.48 -2.36
N VAL A 88 -5.30 4.60 -2.63
CA VAL A 88 -4.34 5.23 -1.70
C VAL A 88 -4.69 6.70 -1.44
N ILE A 89 -5.04 7.46 -2.48
CA ILE A 89 -5.48 8.85 -2.32
C ILE A 89 -6.78 8.92 -1.51
N LEU A 90 -7.78 8.09 -1.80
CA LEU A 90 -9.05 8.07 -1.05
C LEU A 90 -8.86 7.62 0.41
N GLY A 91 -7.99 6.64 0.67
CA GLY A 91 -7.69 6.18 2.03
C GLY A 91 -6.97 7.25 2.86
N LEU A 92 -6.01 7.96 2.26
CA LEU A 92 -5.34 9.11 2.90
C LEU A 92 -6.31 10.27 3.15
N LEU A 93 -7.18 10.59 2.18
CA LEU A 93 -8.25 11.59 2.35
C LEU A 93 -9.24 11.18 3.44
N SER A 94 -9.51 9.89 3.62
CA SER A 94 -10.37 9.40 4.70
C SER A 94 -9.72 9.57 6.06
N ILE A 95 -8.43 9.23 6.21
CA ILE A 95 -7.66 9.41 7.46
C ILE A 95 -7.60 10.89 7.84
N VAL A 96 -7.24 11.76 6.89
CA VAL A 96 -7.17 13.22 7.11
C VAL A 96 -8.57 13.79 7.40
N GLY A 97 -9.59 13.37 6.64
CA GLY A 97 -10.98 13.77 6.84
C GLY A 97 -11.51 13.40 8.23
N GLY A 98 -11.21 12.20 8.73
CA GLY A 98 -11.56 11.77 10.09
C GLY A 98 -10.95 12.68 11.16
N ASN A 99 -9.67 13.02 11.03
CA ASN A 99 -8.99 13.95 11.95
C ASN A 99 -9.57 15.37 11.88
N VAL A 100 -9.88 15.87 10.69
CA VAL A 100 -10.50 17.20 10.49
C VAL A 100 -11.90 17.24 11.09
N VAL A 101 -12.75 16.25 10.78
CA VAL A 101 -14.09 16.10 11.36
C VAL A 101 -14.04 16.09 12.88
N ALA A 102 -13.14 15.29 13.48
CA ALA A 102 -13.02 15.22 14.92
C ALA A 102 -12.44 16.48 15.58
N SER A 103 -11.63 17.26 14.84
CA SER A 103 -11.15 18.57 15.29
C SER A 103 -12.26 19.63 15.32
N PHE A 104 -13.30 19.50 14.50
CA PHE A 104 -14.51 20.32 14.60
C PHE A 104 -15.46 19.82 15.69
N TYR A 105 -15.62 18.51 15.85
CA TYR A 105 -16.39 17.91 16.96
C TYR A 105 -15.57 17.78 18.25
N LEU A 106 -15.11 18.93 18.75
CA LEU A 106 -14.40 19.08 20.02
C LEU A 106 -15.16 18.40 21.18
N LEU A 107 -14.44 17.56 21.93
CA LEU A 107 -14.83 17.02 23.26
C LEU A 107 -16.06 16.09 23.33
N GLY A 108 -16.49 15.49 22.22
CA GLY A 108 -17.53 14.44 22.21
C GLY A 108 -16.96 13.02 22.02
N GLY A 109 -17.47 12.01 22.72
CA GLY A 109 -17.04 10.60 22.54
C GLY A 109 -17.18 10.09 21.09
N ASN A 110 -18.15 10.64 20.35
CA ASN A 110 -18.41 10.32 18.95
C ASN A 110 -17.27 10.77 18.01
N SER A 111 -16.48 11.80 18.36
CA SER A 111 -15.39 12.27 17.50
C SER A 111 -14.16 11.36 17.57
N LEU A 112 -13.86 10.80 18.74
CA LEU A 112 -12.89 9.72 18.91
C LEU A 112 -13.29 8.47 18.11
N GLN A 113 -14.56 8.09 18.15
CA GLN A 113 -15.09 6.98 17.32
C GLN A 113 -14.96 7.28 15.83
N ALA A 114 -15.21 8.52 15.39
CA ALA A 114 -15.04 8.93 14.00
C ALA A 114 -13.59 8.81 13.52
N ILE A 115 -12.60 9.26 14.31
CA ILE A 115 -11.16 9.09 13.97
C ILE A 115 -10.85 7.61 13.75
N VAL A 116 -11.24 6.74 14.70
CA VAL A 116 -10.94 5.30 14.64
C VAL A 116 -11.63 4.64 13.43
N LEU A 117 -12.88 4.99 13.14
CA LEU A 117 -13.63 4.42 12.02
C LEU A 117 -13.07 4.88 10.67
N PHE A 118 -12.86 6.18 10.45
CA PHE A 118 -12.28 6.68 9.20
C PHE A 118 -10.83 6.22 9.01
N SER A 119 -10.03 6.15 10.07
CA SER A 119 -8.64 5.67 10.00
C SER A 119 -8.55 4.17 9.71
N SER A 120 -9.40 3.35 10.33
CA SER A 120 -9.43 1.90 10.07
C SER A 120 -9.92 1.59 8.64
N VAL A 121 -10.93 2.28 8.13
CA VAL A 121 -11.37 2.16 6.72
C VAL A 121 -10.26 2.62 5.76
N GLY A 122 -9.60 3.75 6.05
CA GLY A 122 -8.46 4.24 5.26
C GLY A 122 -7.28 3.26 5.21
N ILE A 123 -6.85 2.75 6.37
CA ILE A 123 -5.72 1.82 6.47
C ILE A 123 -6.06 0.48 5.83
N THR A 124 -7.23 -0.11 6.11
CA THR A 124 -7.62 -1.42 5.55
C THR A 124 -7.82 -1.40 4.05
N SER A 125 -8.38 -0.32 3.48
CA SER A 125 -8.51 -0.15 2.03
C SER A 125 -7.14 -0.01 1.34
N ILE A 126 -6.23 0.80 1.90
CA ILE A 126 -4.83 0.91 1.45
C ILE A 126 -4.11 -0.44 1.49
N THR A 127 -4.12 -1.14 2.64
CA THR A 127 -3.34 -2.38 2.81
C THR A 127 -3.88 -3.52 1.96
N SER A 128 -5.21 -3.67 1.84
CA SER A 128 -5.81 -4.72 1.01
C SER A 128 -5.49 -4.54 -0.48
N PHE A 129 -5.74 -3.36 -1.06
CA PHE A 129 -5.39 -3.09 -2.46
C PHE A 129 -3.88 -3.13 -2.70
N GLY A 130 -3.05 -2.72 -1.73
CA GLY A 130 -1.60 -2.82 -1.82
C GLY A 130 -1.10 -4.26 -1.83
N ILE A 131 -1.67 -5.13 -0.98
CA ILE A 131 -1.35 -6.57 -0.96
C ILE A 131 -1.82 -7.24 -2.26
N CYS A 132 -2.98 -6.87 -2.81
CA CYS A 132 -3.42 -7.35 -4.11
C CYS A 132 -2.52 -6.88 -5.26
N LEU A 133 -2.07 -5.62 -5.26
CA LEU A 133 -1.12 -5.11 -6.27
C LEU A 133 0.21 -5.85 -6.19
N SER A 134 0.75 -6.06 -4.99
CA SER A 134 1.99 -6.82 -4.81
C SER A 134 1.84 -8.29 -5.20
N GLY A 135 0.77 -8.97 -4.77
CA GLY A 135 0.49 -10.34 -5.17
C GLY A 135 0.39 -10.49 -6.69
N THR A 136 -0.36 -9.61 -7.36
CA THR A 136 -0.45 -9.62 -8.83
C THR A 136 0.92 -9.36 -9.48
N CYS A 137 1.67 -8.33 -9.06
CA CYS A 137 3.02 -8.06 -9.59
C CYS A 137 3.97 -9.25 -9.47
N PHE A 138 4.02 -9.90 -8.31
CA PHE A 138 4.90 -11.05 -8.05
C PHE A 138 4.64 -12.21 -9.05
N HIS A 139 3.37 -12.43 -9.40
CA HIS A 139 2.97 -13.45 -10.38
C HIS A 139 3.11 -12.97 -11.84
N THR A 140 2.73 -11.74 -12.20
CA THR A 140 2.80 -11.25 -13.59
C THR A 140 4.23 -11.06 -14.09
N LEU A 141 5.14 -10.56 -13.23
CA LEU A 141 6.59 -10.48 -13.53
C LEU A 141 7.25 -11.87 -13.59
N SER A 142 6.53 -12.93 -13.19
CA SER A 142 6.93 -14.30 -13.49
C SER A 142 6.58 -14.73 -14.92
N ILE A 143 5.53 -14.13 -15.51
CA ILE A 143 4.94 -14.50 -16.81
C ILE A 143 5.58 -13.72 -17.97
N GLU A 144 5.87 -12.42 -17.83
CA GLU A 144 6.51 -11.62 -18.90
C GLU A 144 7.82 -12.25 -19.42
N HIS A 145 8.56 -12.99 -18.57
CA HIS A 145 9.79 -13.69 -18.97
C HIS A 145 9.53 -15.05 -19.67
N VAL A 146 8.31 -15.61 -19.59
CA VAL A 146 7.94 -16.86 -20.31
C VAL A 146 7.51 -16.56 -21.76
N TRP A 147 7.24 -15.28 -22.09
CA TRP A 147 6.93 -14.81 -23.44
C TRP A 147 8.04 -13.95 -24.09
N ASN A 148 9.14 -13.70 -23.38
CA ASN A 148 10.34 -13.02 -23.90
C ASN A 148 11.56 -13.97 -23.98
N VAL A 149 11.31 -15.26 -24.22
CA VAL A 149 12.28 -16.33 -24.50
C VAL A 149 11.75 -17.15 -25.66
#